data_AF-A0A1K1Q5I6-F1
#
_entry.id   AF-A0A1K1Q5I6-F1
#
_cell.length_a   1.000
_cell.length_b   1.000
_cell.length_c   1.000
_cell.angle_alpha   90.00
_cell.angle_beta   90.00
_cell.angle_gamma   90.00
#
_symmetry.space_group_name_H-M   'P 1'
#
loop_
_entity.id
_entity.type
_entity.pdbx_description
1 polymer ?
#
loop_
_entity_poly.entity_id
_entity_poly.type
_entity_poly.pdbx_seq_one_letter_code
_entity_poly.pdbx_strand_id
1 'polypeptide(L)'
;DTLTICDALRKFGTVSVSKTEMAGGDEIEGATLKIETTADTSNVVLTRDGKNLTEGTDYTVETKNGKTTITFTTGSTKTFVTGLAEGSYTLTETIAPDGYVINESTFDFTVNNKGEVSKSAIEVIDEAVKLSVNKTDLTGKTEVQNAVLTITNASLTESQWAEIASANASVKLTANGDGITWTSGKSAVEIKYLLNGTYTLTETQGDKAITDANGNKYDVLASEVTFVVDNTKNDVVKVTGAKNKFASDATEGYAVFDSDTLTICDALRKFGTVSVSKTEMAGGDEIEGATLKIETTADTSNVVLTRDGKNLTEGSDYTVETKNGKTTITFTTGTTKTFVTGLAEGSYTLTETIAPDGYVINESTFDFTVTNGEVSKSEIEVIDEAVKLSVNKTDLTGKTEVQNAVLTITNSSLTA
;
A
#
# COMPACT_ATOMS: atom_id res chain seq x y z
N ASP A 1 34.44 -33.60 73.00
CA ASP A 1 35.24 -33.43 71.78
C ASP A 1 34.51 -34.05 70.60
N THR A 2 33.97 -33.22 69.70
CA THR A 2 33.32 -33.67 68.46
C THR A 2 34.28 -33.50 67.29
N LEU A 3 34.61 -34.60 66.62
CA LEU A 3 35.35 -34.62 65.36
C LEU A 3 34.36 -34.30 64.22
N THR A 4 34.58 -33.18 63.53
CA THR A 4 33.82 -32.82 62.32
C THR A 4 34.67 -33.16 61.11
N ILE A 5 34.15 -34.00 60.20
CA ILE A 5 34.78 -34.31 58.92
C ILE A 5 34.12 -33.42 57.87
N CYS A 6 34.92 -32.58 57.20
CA CYS A 6 34.48 -31.62 56.19
C CYS A 6 34.96 -32.04 54.78
N ASP A 7 34.52 -33.19 54.29
CA ASP A 7 34.92 -33.76 52.99
C ASP A 7 33.81 -33.68 51.90
N ALA A 8 32.64 -33.14 52.25
CA ALA A 8 31.56 -32.92 51.30
C ALA A 8 31.83 -31.69 50.41
N LEU A 9 32.11 -31.93 49.12
CA LEU A 9 32.15 -30.90 48.09
C LEU A 9 30.75 -30.67 47.53
N ARG A 10 30.21 -29.46 47.75
CA ARG A 10 28.98 -29.01 47.09
C ARG A 10 29.21 -28.98 45.58
N LYS A 11 28.30 -29.58 44.82
CA LYS A 11 28.30 -29.56 43.35
C LYS A 11 27.43 -28.40 42.88
N PHE A 12 27.84 -27.78 41.79
CA PHE A 12 27.17 -26.62 41.21
C PHE A 12 26.87 -26.86 39.74
N GLY A 13 25.75 -26.31 39.28
CA GLY A 13 25.33 -26.33 37.89
C GLY A 13 25.95 -25.20 37.07
N THR A 14 25.95 -25.41 35.76
CA THR A 14 26.32 -24.42 34.76
C THR A 14 25.26 -24.39 33.65
N VAL A 15 24.74 -23.21 33.35
CA VAL A 15 23.86 -23.00 32.19
C VAL A 15 24.51 -22.00 31.24
N SER A 16 24.38 -22.26 29.94
CA SER A 16 24.71 -21.31 28.88
C SER A 16 23.44 -20.60 28.41
N VAL A 17 23.50 -19.29 28.27
CA VAL A 17 22.41 -18.45 27.79
C VAL A 17 22.86 -17.79 26.49
N SER A 18 22.05 -18.01 25.45
CA SER A 18 22.26 -17.54 24.09
C SER A 18 21.09 -16.64 23.72
N LYS A 19 21.37 -15.44 23.20
CA LYS A 19 20.37 -14.45 22.80
C LYS A 19 20.46 -14.27 21.30
N THR A 20 19.44 -14.62 20.54
CA THR A 20 19.51 -14.63 19.07
C THR A 20 18.21 -14.15 18.43
N GLU A 21 18.21 -13.86 17.12
CA GLU A 21 16.96 -13.57 16.36
C GLU A 21 16.27 -14.86 15.91
N MET A 22 17.04 -15.96 15.80
CA MET A 22 16.55 -17.28 15.46
C MET A 22 17.41 -18.35 16.13
N ALA A 23 16.86 -19.56 16.29
CA ALA A 23 17.57 -20.68 16.91
C ALA A 23 18.91 -20.95 16.20
N GLY A 24 20.01 -20.95 16.97
CA GLY A 24 21.36 -21.13 16.45
C GLY A 24 21.92 -19.99 15.58
N GLY A 25 21.25 -18.83 15.54
CA GLY A 25 21.73 -17.63 14.85
C GLY A 25 22.86 -16.90 15.59
N ASP A 26 23.21 -15.73 15.07
CA ASP A 26 24.20 -14.85 15.69
C ASP A 26 23.69 -14.27 17.02
N GLU A 27 24.61 -14.03 17.95
CA GLU A 27 24.28 -13.50 19.27
C GLU A 27 23.93 -12.00 19.20
N ILE A 28 22.86 -11.61 19.88
CA ILE A 28 22.41 -10.23 19.98
C ILE A 28 22.87 -9.64 21.32
N GLU A 29 23.60 -8.53 21.22
CA GLU A 29 24.08 -7.74 22.35
C GLU A 29 23.02 -6.74 22.83
N GLY A 30 23.03 -6.44 24.13
CA GLY A 30 22.24 -5.34 24.70
C GLY A 30 20.91 -5.73 25.36
N ALA A 31 20.46 -6.99 25.25
CA ALA A 31 19.29 -7.46 26.00
C ALA A 31 19.60 -7.49 27.49
N THR A 32 18.65 -7.12 28.35
CA THR A 32 18.78 -7.33 29.81
C THR A 32 17.98 -8.56 30.22
N LEU A 33 18.72 -9.58 30.65
CA LEU A 33 18.15 -10.84 31.13
C LEU A 33 18.21 -10.93 32.66
N LYS A 34 17.26 -11.67 33.21
CA LYS A 34 17.05 -11.83 34.64
C LYS A 34 16.83 -13.28 35.00
N ILE A 35 17.63 -13.82 35.92
CA ILE A 35 17.42 -15.14 36.54
C ILE A 35 16.89 -14.94 37.96
N GLU A 36 15.79 -15.59 38.28
CA GLU A 36 15.17 -15.58 39.59
C GLU A 36 15.26 -16.94 40.28
N THR A 37 15.59 -16.95 41.57
CA THR A 37 15.69 -18.17 42.37
C THR A 37 15.50 -17.91 43.87
N THR A 38 15.24 -18.97 44.64
CA THR A 38 15.37 -18.98 46.11
C THR A 38 16.60 -19.78 46.57
N ALA A 39 17.39 -20.30 45.63
CA ALA A 39 18.62 -21.03 45.92
C ALA A 39 19.75 -20.09 46.35
N ASP A 40 20.77 -20.67 46.99
CA ASP A 40 22.00 -19.97 47.38
C ASP A 40 22.82 -19.59 46.13
N THR A 41 23.09 -18.29 45.96
CA THR A 41 23.82 -17.72 44.82
C THR A 41 25.24 -17.27 45.18
N SER A 42 25.74 -17.59 46.37
CA SER A 42 27.06 -17.12 46.86
C SER A 42 28.26 -17.56 46.00
N ASN A 43 28.08 -18.57 45.14
CA ASN A 43 29.12 -19.10 44.26
C ASN A 43 28.89 -18.74 42.79
N VAL A 44 27.86 -17.94 42.47
CA VAL A 44 27.53 -17.61 41.09
C VAL A 44 28.64 -16.79 40.46
N VAL A 45 29.10 -17.24 39.29
CA VAL A 45 30.05 -16.51 38.45
C VAL A 45 29.54 -16.54 37.02
N LEU A 46 29.44 -15.36 36.41
CA LEU A 46 29.13 -15.22 34.99
C LEU A 46 30.42 -15.11 34.19
N THR A 47 30.48 -15.79 33.05
CA THR A 47 31.59 -15.65 32.11
C THR A 47 31.07 -15.40 30.69
N ARG A 48 31.80 -14.60 29.93
CA ARG A 48 31.59 -14.31 28.51
C ARG A 48 32.95 -14.13 27.84
N ASP A 49 33.11 -14.61 26.61
CA ASP A 49 34.41 -14.60 25.90
C ASP A 49 35.58 -15.21 26.68
N GLY A 50 35.31 -16.23 27.50
CA GLY A 50 36.31 -16.88 28.36
C GLY A 50 36.83 -15.99 29.50
N LYS A 51 36.16 -14.86 29.79
CA LYS A 51 36.50 -13.94 30.88
C LYS A 51 35.38 -13.92 31.92
N ASN A 52 35.76 -13.74 33.18
CA ASN A 52 34.79 -13.50 34.25
C ASN A 52 34.20 -12.10 34.08
N LEU A 53 32.88 -12.01 34.17
CA LEU A 53 32.16 -10.76 34.32
C LEU A 53 32.27 -10.25 35.76
N THR A 54 32.15 -8.94 35.95
CA THR A 54 32.31 -8.26 37.25
C THR A 54 30.94 -7.94 37.85
N GLU A 55 30.68 -8.43 39.06
CA GLU A 55 29.47 -8.08 39.81
C GLU A 55 29.46 -6.57 40.15
N GLY A 56 28.31 -5.93 39.98
CA GLY A 56 28.12 -4.48 40.14
C GLY A 56 28.39 -3.67 38.87
N THR A 57 29.03 -4.27 37.85
CA THR A 57 29.33 -3.61 36.57
C THR A 57 28.63 -4.30 35.40
N ASP A 58 28.91 -5.59 35.21
CA ASP A 58 28.42 -6.39 34.07
C ASP A 58 27.14 -7.15 34.42
N TYR A 59 26.95 -7.45 35.70
CA TYR A 59 25.76 -8.09 36.25
C TYR A 59 25.55 -7.68 37.70
N THR A 60 24.32 -7.83 38.20
CA THR A 60 23.98 -7.58 39.61
C THR A 60 23.36 -8.82 40.24
N VAL A 61 23.55 -8.99 41.55
CA VAL A 61 22.88 -10.01 42.35
C VAL A 61 22.15 -9.32 43.50
N GLU A 62 20.83 -9.38 43.51
CA GLU A 62 20.00 -8.73 44.53
C GLU A 62 19.09 -9.74 45.21
N THR A 63 19.10 -9.79 46.54
CA THR A 63 18.19 -10.63 47.34
C THR A 63 17.16 -9.76 48.04
N LYS A 64 15.88 -10.01 47.77
CA LYS A 64 14.76 -9.33 48.42
C LYS A 64 13.69 -10.35 48.80
N ASN A 65 13.23 -10.31 50.06
CA ASN A 65 12.19 -11.20 50.59
C ASN A 65 12.48 -12.70 50.37
N GLY A 66 13.74 -13.13 50.46
CA GLY A 66 14.15 -14.52 50.27
C GLY A 66 14.18 -15.00 48.81
N LYS A 67 13.99 -14.10 47.84
CA LYS A 67 14.16 -14.34 46.40
C LYS A 67 15.37 -13.57 45.90
N THR A 68 16.28 -14.26 45.24
CA THR A 68 17.46 -13.68 44.60
C THR A 68 17.21 -13.47 43.12
N THR A 69 17.66 -12.32 42.62
CA THR A 69 17.65 -11.92 41.21
C THR A 69 19.10 -11.75 40.75
N ILE A 70 19.46 -12.39 39.64
CA ILE A 70 20.71 -12.15 38.91
C ILE A 70 20.34 -11.45 37.61
N THR A 71 20.83 -10.23 37.39
CA THR A 71 20.53 -9.45 36.19
C THR A 71 21.81 -9.18 35.41
N PHE A 72 21.81 -9.41 34.09
CA PHE A 72 22.98 -9.19 33.24
C PHE A 72 22.56 -8.76 31.83
N THR A 73 23.43 -8.01 31.15
CA THR A 73 23.24 -7.62 29.76
C THR A 73 23.89 -8.63 28.83
N THR A 74 23.24 -9.05 27.74
CA THR A 74 23.79 -9.96 26.73
C THR A 74 24.90 -9.28 25.92
N GLY A 75 25.74 -10.08 25.27
CA GLY A 75 26.86 -9.60 24.46
C GLY A 75 26.99 -10.40 23.18
N SER A 76 28.04 -10.14 22.41
CA SER A 76 28.32 -10.82 21.14
C SER A 76 28.69 -12.31 21.24
N THR A 77 28.76 -12.87 22.45
CA THR A 77 28.87 -14.32 22.68
C THR A 77 28.00 -14.78 23.86
N LYS A 78 27.75 -16.09 23.92
CA LYS A 78 26.98 -16.74 24.98
C LYS A 78 27.49 -16.37 26.37
N THR A 79 26.56 -16.11 27.29
CA THR A 79 26.86 -15.91 28.70
C THR A 79 26.72 -17.24 29.44
N PHE A 80 27.77 -17.64 30.16
CA PHE A 80 27.74 -18.85 31.00
C PHE A 80 27.53 -18.45 32.45
N VAL A 81 26.46 -18.96 33.06
CA VAL A 81 26.16 -18.78 34.48
C VAL A 81 26.57 -20.06 35.20
N THR A 82 27.63 -19.99 35.98
CA THR A 82 28.23 -21.11 36.72
C THR A 82 27.99 -20.95 38.22
N GLY A 83 28.23 -21.99 39.01
CA GLY A 83 28.14 -21.88 40.48
C GLY A 83 26.71 -21.92 41.02
N LEU A 84 25.76 -22.41 40.22
CA LEU A 84 24.35 -22.50 40.59
C LEU A 84 24.14 -23.65 41.58
N ALA A 85 23.66 -23.35 42.78
CA ALA A 85 23.33 -24.36 43.79
C ALA A 85 22.08 -25.17 43.41
N GLU A 86 21.85 -26.29 44.09
CA GLU A 86 20.61 -27.06 43.99
C GLU A 86 19.38 -26.14 44.20
N GLY A 87 18.41 -26.21 43.30
CA GLY A 87 17.22 -25.38 43.34
C GLY A 87 16.53 -25.19 41.98
N SER A 88 15.51 -24.34 41.99
CA SER A 88 14.74 -23.95 40.80
C SER A 88 15.09 -22.53 40.38
N TYR A 89 15.14 -22.31 39.07
CA TYR A 89 15.55 -21.04 38.46
C TYR A 89 14.61 -20.70 37.31
N THR A 90 14.28 -19.42 37.16
CA THR A 90 13.47 -18.89 36.06
C THR A 90 14.23 -17.77 35.38
N LEU A 91 14.54 -17.90 34.10
CA LEU A 91 15.13 -16.86 33.26
C LEU A 91 14.02 -16.11 32.50
N THR A 92 14.13 -14.78 32.45
CA THR A 92 13.23 -13.88 31.70
C THR A 92 14.04 -12.78 31.03
N GLU A 93 13.55 -12.26 29.91
CA GLU A 93 14.02 -11.00 29.37
C GLU A 93 13.23 -9.84 29.99
N THR A 94 13.93 -8.74 30.27
CA THR A 94 13.33 -7.55 30.91
C THR A 94 13.49 -6.29 30.08
N ILE A 95 14.48 -6.26 29.19
CA ILE A 95 14.72 -5.20 28.22
C ILE A 95 15.20 -5.88 26.94
N ALA A 96 14.46 -5.70 25.84
CA ALA A 96 14.88 -6.15 24.53
C ALA A 96 16.05 -5.28 24.01
N PRO A 97 16.94 -5.83 23.17
CA PRO A 97 17.89 -5.02 22.42
C PRO A 97 17.18 -3.99 21.53
N ASP A 98 17.91 -2.93 21.20
CA ASP A 98 17.48 -1.92 20.24
C ASP A 98 17.11 -2.57 18.88
N GLY A 99 15.90 -2.29 18.39
CA GLY A 99 15.39 -2.85 17.14
C GLY A 99 14.74 -4.23 17.26
N TYR A 100 14.62 -4.79 18.47
CA TYR A 100 13.97 -6.09 18.73
C TYR A 100 12.77 -5.97 19.67
N VAL A 101 11.81 -6.88 19.54
CA VAL A 101 10.62 -7.01 20.38
C VAL A 101 10.95 -7.84 21.62
N ILE A 102 10.49 -7.39 22.80
CA ILE A 102 10.71 -8.11 24.05
C ILE A 102 10.11 -9.53 24.02
N ASN A 103 10.92 -10.51 24.41
CA ASN A 103 10.48 -11.88 24.60
C ASN A 103 9.84 -12.04 25.98
N GLU A 104 8.49 -12.13 26.01
CA GLU A 104 7.72 -12.33 27.24
C GLU A 104 7.78 -13.79 27.79
N SER A 105 8.51 -14.70 27.14
CA SER A 105 8.61 -16.09 27.55
C SER A 105 9.46 -16.25 28.82
N THR A 106 9.05 -17.21 29.66
CA THR A 106 9.81 -17.64 30.83
C THR A 106 10.53 -18.95 30.55
N PHE A 107 11.81 -19.04 30.95
CA PHE A 107 12.63 -20.23 30.75
C PHE A 107 13.00 -20.85 32.10
N ASP A 108 12.24 -21.88 32.50
CA ASP A 108 12.48 -22.58 33.75
C ASP A 108 13.52 -23.70 33.60
N PHE A 109 14.40 -23.82 34.60
CA PHE A 109 15.36 -24.91 34.75
C PHE A 109 15.65 -25.21 36.23
N THR A 110 16.21 -26.40 36.50
CA THR A 110 16.54 -26.86 37.85
C THR A 110 17.96 -27.39 37.91
N VAL A 111 18.61 -27.22 39.05
CA VAL A 111 19.89 -27.87 39.38
C VAL A 111 19.62 -28.89 40.49
N ASN A 112 20.06 -30.13 40.32
CA ASN A 112 19.91 -31.18 41.35
C ASN A 112 21.12 -31.21 42.31
N ASN A 113 21.06 -32.07 43.34
CA ASN A 113 22.14 -32.25 44.32
C ASN A 113 23.50 -32.73 43.76
N LYS A 114 23.55 -33.19 42.50
CA LYS A 114 24.78 -33.55 41.79
C LYS A 114 25.36 -32.40 40.95
N GLY A 115 24.68 -31.26 40.91
CA GLY A 115 25.03 -30.14 40.03
C GLY A 115 24.59 -30.35 38.58
N GLU A 116 23.76 -31.35 38.29
CA GLU A 116 23.23 -31.57 36.94
C GLU A 116 22.07 -30.60 36.68
N VAL A 117 22.04 -30.00 35.50
CA VAL A 117 21.07 -28.98 35.10
C VAL A 117 20.04 -29.59 34.16
N SER A 118 18.74 -29.32 34.36
CA SER A 118 17.69 -29.85 33.48
C SER A 118 17.72 -29.27 32.07
N LYS A 119 18.29 -28.06 31.92
CA LYS A 119 18.60 -27.40 30.64
C LYS A 119 19.98 -26.75 30.75
N SER A 120 20.98 -27.31 30.08
CA SER A 120 22.36 -26.77 30.07
C SER A 120 22.56 -25.64 29.06
N ALA A 121 21.66 -25.50 28.09
CA ALA A 121 21.62 -24.41 27.13
C ALA A 121 20.20 -23.85 27.05
N ILE A 122 20.09 -22.52 27.13
CA ILE A 122 18.85 -21.76 26.97
C ILE A 122 19.04 -20.78 25.82
N GLU A 123 18.14 -20.83 24.85
CA GLU A 123 18.07 -19.88 23.73
C GLU A 123 16.91 -18.93 23.98
N VAL A 124 17.20 -17.63 24.06
CA VAL A 124 16.24 -16.55 24.19
C VAL A 124 16.17 -15.84 22.84
N ILE A 125 15.08 -16.08 22.12
CA ILE A 125 14.92 -15.67 20.73
C ILE A 125 14.07 -14.39 20.65
N ASP A 126 14.56 -13.32 20.04
CA ASP A 126 13.74 -12.13 19.79
C ASP A 126 13.32 -12.04 18.33
N GLU A 127 12.17 -11.42 18.12
CA GLU A 127 11.76 -11.00 16.79
C GLU A 127 12.20 -9.55 16.57
N ALA A 128 12.71 -9.24 15.37
CA ALA A 128 13.00 -7.86 15.00
C ALA A 128 11.71 -7.01 14.99
N VAL A 129 11.80 -5.77 15.45
CA VAL A 129 10.75 -4.77 15.21
C VAL A 129 10.60 -4.61 13.70
N LYS A 130 9.36 -4.71 13.20
CA LYS A 130 9.06 -4.61 11.77
C LYS A 130 7.88 -3.69 11.49
N LEU A 131 7.94 -3.01 10.36
CA LEU A 131 6.83 -2.25 9.78
C LEU A 131 6.80 -2.51 8.28
N SER A 132 5.67 -3.02 7.80
CA SER A 132 5.40 -3.08 6.37
C SER A 132 4.76 -1.77 5.91
N VAL A 133 5.29 -1.16 4.85
CA VAL A 133 4.73 0.06 4.26
C VAL A 133 4.26 -0.23 2.85
N ASN A 134 3.00 0.05 2.56
CA ASN A 134 2.40 -0.11 1.24
C ASN A 134 1.90 1.21 0.66
N LYS A 135 1.79 1.26 -0.67
CA LYS A 135 1.34 2.42 -1.41
C LYS A 135 0.30 2.02 -2.45
N THR A 136 -0.89 2.62 -2.37
CA THR A 136 -2.01 2.28 -3.24
C THR A 136 -2.73 3.51 -3.80
N ASP A 137 -3.63 3.28 -4.74
CA ASP A 137 -4.66 4.24 -5.11
C ASP A 137 -5.55 4.64 -3.92
N LEU A 138 -6.37 5.67 -4.12
CA LEU A 138 -7.33 6.16 -3.13
C LEU A 138 -8.30 5.08 -2.63
N THR A 139 -8.56 4.04 -3.44
CA THR A 139 -9.49 2.97 -3.04
C THR A 139 -8.86 1.93 -2.14
N GLY A 140 -7.52 1.90 -2.03
CA GLY A 140 -6.78 0.88 -1.30
C GLY A 140 -6.62 -0.44 -2.06
N LYS A 141 -7.08 -0.52 -3.33
CA LYS A 141 -7.14 -1.78 -4.08
C LYS A 141 -6.02 -1.94 -5.08
N THR A 142 -5.53 -0.83 -5.63
CA THR A 142 -4.53 -0.86 -6.70
C THR A 142 -3.20 -0.40 -6.14
N GLU A 143 -2.19 -1.26 -6.12
CA GLU A 143 -0.82 -0.84 -5.76
C GLU A 143 -0.26 0.09 -6.83
N VAL A 144 0.45 1.13 -6.37
CA VAL A 144 1.13 2.09 -7.24
C VAL A 144 2.62 2.13 -6.95
N GLN A 145 3.39 2.29 -8.00
CA GLN A 145 4.85 2.26 -8.05
C GLN A 145 5.41 3.65 -8.42
N ASN A 146 6.70 3.84 -8.14
CA ASN A 146 7.48 5.06 -8.39
C ASN A 146 7.26 6.22 -7.41
N ALA A 147 6.39 6.09 -6.42
CA ALA A 147 6.28 7.08 -5.34
C ALA A 147 7.50 7.01 -4.42
N VAL A 148 8.02 8.17 -4.01
CA VAL A 148 9.17 8.26 -3.10
C VAL A 148 8.64 8.38 -1.68
N LEU A 149 8.89 7.33 -0.89
CA LEU A 149 8.47 7.23 0.50
C LEU A 149 9.66 7.50 1.40
N THR A 150 9.47 8.33 2.43
CA THR A 150 10.52 8.68 3.38
C THR A 150 10.02 8.57 4.81
N ILE A 151 10.75 7.81 5.63
CA ILE A 151 10.54 7.76 7.08
C ILE A 151 11.64 8.60 7.74
N THR A 152 11.27 9.53 8.61
CA THR A 152 12.20 10.35 9.40
C THR A 152 11.95 10.21 10.90
N ASN A 153 13.01 10.44 11.68
CA ASN A 153 12.98 10.55 13.14
C ASN A 153 14.20 11.37 13.58
N ALA A 154 13.96 12.62 13.97
CA ALA A 154 14.99 13.58 14.34
C ALA A 154 15.78 13.21 15.62
N SER A 155 15.33 12.21 16.38
CA SER A 155 16.03 11.73 17.58
C SER A 155 17.11 10.70 17.25
N LEU A 156 17.13 10.15 16.03
CA LEU A 156 18.13 9.18 15.59
C LEU A 156 19.31 9.86 14.90
N THR A 157 20.48 9.25 15.05
CA THR A 157 21.73 9.70 14.42
C THR A 157 21.90 9.13 13.01
N GLU A 158 22.77 9.75 12.21
CA GLU A 158 23.13 9.26 10.87
C GLU A 158 23.67 7.81 10.90
N SER A 159 24.42 7.43 11.94
CA SER A 159 24.94 6.07 12.10
C SER A 159 23.82 5.05 12.28
N GLN A 160 22.82 5.38 13.12
CA GLN A 160 21.67 4.51 13.35
C GLN A 160 20.86 4.33 12.06
N TRP A 161 20.67 5.39 11.28
CA TRP A 161 20.01 5.27 9.97
C TRP A 161 20.81 4.43 8.96
N ALA A 162 22.13 4.57 8.95
CA ALA A 162 23.00 3.75 8.10
C ALA A 162 22.94 2.26 8.48
N GLU A 163 22.86 1.95 9.78
CA GLU A 163 22.69 0.58 10.29
C GLU A 163 21.33 -0.01 9.87
N ILE A 164 20.23 0.73 10.07
CA ILE A 164 18.89 0.33 9.63
C ILE A 164 18.86 0.07 8.12
N ALA A 165 19.41 0.99 7.31
CA ALA A 165 19.45 0.83 5.85
C ALA A 165 20.29 -0.39 5.42
N SER A 166 21.42 -0.62 6.07
CA SER A 166 22.30 -1.76 5.79
C SER A 166 21.65 -3.11 6.14
N ALA A 167 20.94 -3.18 7.27
CA ALA A 167 20.20 -4.36 7.68
C ALA A 167 19.03 -4.69 6.74
N ASN A 168 18.52 -3.69 6.02
CA ASN A 168 17.40 -3.80 5.08
C ASN A 168 17.85 -3.66 3.60
N ALA A 169 19.08 -4.08 3.28
CA ALA A 169 19.66 -3.92 1.93
C ALA A 169 18.85 -4.59 0.79
N SER A 170 18.03 -5.60 1.10
CA SER A 170 17.16 -6.29 0.14
C SER A 170 16.10 -5.39 -0.48
N VAL A 171 15.63 -4.37 0.25
CA VAL A 171 14.58 -3.43 -0.18
C VAL A 171 15.15 -2.07 -0.61
N LYS A 172 16.49 -1.96 -0.72
CA LYS A 172 17.21 -0.80 -1.30
C LYS A 172 16.86 0.55 -0.66
N LEU A 173 16.83 0.59 0.67
CA LEU A 173 16.70 1.84 1.41
C LEU A 173 17.93 2.73 1.20
N THR A 174 17.72 4.04 1.13
CA THR A 174 18.79 5.05 1.13
C THR A 174 18.69 5.85 2.42
N ALA A 175 19.74 5.83 3.25
CA ALA A 175 19.82 6.66 4.45
C ALA A 175 20.14 8.11 4.06
N ASN A 176 19.34 9.05 4.59
CA ASN A 176 19.38 10.47 4.23
C ASN A 176 19.37 11.32 5.51
N GLY A 177 20.51 11.46 6.20
CA GLY A 177 20.66 12.35 7.36
C GLY A 177 19.76 11.99 8.56
N ASP A 178 18.49 12.37 8.49
CA ASP A 178 17.44 12.20 9.50
C ASP A 178 16.41 11.11 9.16
N GLY A 179 16.62 10.33 8.09
CA GLY A 179 15.67 9.30 7.66
C GLY A 179 16.19 8.24 6.70
N ILE A 180 15.25 7.42 6.22
CA ILE A 180 15.41 6.45 5.15
C ILE A 180 14.39 6.70 4.05
N THR A 181 14.81 6.58 2.80
CA THR A 181 13.97 6.79 1.62
C THR A 181 14.05 5.60 0.68
N TRP A 182 12.93 5.27 0.05
CA TRP A 182 12.85 4.28 -1.02
C TRP A 182 11.76 4.63 -2.02
N THR A 183 11.71 3.88 -3.12
CA THR A 183 10.68 4.01 -4.15
C THR A 183 9.70 2.85 -4.04
N SER A 184 8.41 3.14 -3.99
CA SER A 184 7.34 2.13 -3.98
C SER A 184 7.39 1.22 -5.21
N GLY A 185 7.06 -0.05 -4.98
CA GLY A 185 7.08 -1.11 -5.98
C GLY A 185 5.70 -1.72 -6.20
N LYS A 186 5.66 -3.03 -6.43
CA LYS A 186 4.45 -3.84 -6.67
C LYS A 186 4.05 -4.67 -5.45
N SER A 187 4.48 -4.24 -4.27
CA SER A 187 4.22 -4.89 -3.00
C SER A 187 4.64 -3.95 -1.88
N ALA A 188 4.09 -4.21 -0.69
CA ALA A 188 4.58 -3.60 0.54
C ALA A 188 6.09 -3.86 0.74
N VAL A 189 6.76 -2.91 1.39
CA VAL A 189 8.16 -3.01 1.81
C VAL A 189 8.20 -3.22 3.32
N GLU A 190 8.73 -4.36 3.76
CA GLU A 190 9.00 -4.63 5.17
C GLU A 190 10.33 -3.97 5.58
N ILE A 191 10.29 -3.16 6.63
CA ILE A 191 11.44 -2.48 7.22
C ILE A 191 11.62 -3.02 8.63
N LYS A 192 12.81 -3.55 8.91
CA LYS A 192 13.18 -4.14 10.20
C LYS A 192 14.11 -3.26 11.02
N TYR A 193 14.20 -3.56 12.31
CA TYR A 193 15.11 -2.95 13.29
C TYR A 193 14.85 -1.45 13.52
N LEU A 194 13.59 -1.01 13.37
CA LEU A 194 13.20 0.33 13.79
C LEU A 194 13.38 0.47 15.30
N LEU A 195 14.06 1.54 15.71
CA LEU A 195 14.35 1.85 17.11
C LEU A 195 13.12 2.47 17.78
N ASN A 196 13.08 2.47 19.11
CA ASN A 196 12.01 3.16 19.83
C ASN A 196 12.02 4.65 19.52
N GLY A 197 10.84 5.21 19.22
CA GLY A 197 10.74 6.61 18.88
C GLY A 197 9.45 6.97 18.16
N THR A 198 9.33 8.26 17.84
CA THR A 198 8.25 8.78 17.00
C THR A 198 8.80 9.06 15.61
N TYR A 199 8.09 8.55 14.62
CA TYR A 199 8.45 8.60 13.21
C TYR A 199 7.40 9.35 12.41
N THR A 200 7.85 9.96 11.32
CA THR A 200 6.98 10.55 10.31
C THR A 200 7.24 9.85 8.97
N LEU A 201 6.19 9.33 8.35
CA LEU A 201 6.19 8.85 6.97
C LEU A 201 5.62 9.95 6.07
N THR A 202 6.39 10.34 5.07
CA THR A 202 5.99 11.29 4.02
C THR A 202 6.09 10.65 2.65
N GLU A 203 5.32 11.18 1.72
CA GLU A 203 5.35 10.79 0.33
C GLU A 203 5.56 11.99 -0.59
N THR A 204 6.38 11.79 -1.62
CA THR A 204 6.55 12.74 -2.72
C THR A 204 6.62 12.01 -4.06
N GLN A 205 6.34 12.75 -5.13
CA GLN A 205 6.64 12.27 -6.49
C GLN A 205 8.13 12.51 -6.80
N GLY A 206 8.83 11.46 -7.24
CA GLY A 206 10.20 11.57 -7.75
C GLY A 206 10.25 11.95 -9.24
N ASP A 207 11.35 11.60 -9.93
CA ASP A 207 11.54 11.92 -11.35
C ASP A 207 10.58 11.17 -12.30
N LYS A 208 10.03 10.04 -11.84
CA LYS A 208 9.12 9.21 -12.63
C LYS A 208 7.67 9.48 -12.24
N ALA A 209 6.80 9.40 -13.23
CA ALA A 209 5.36 9.38 -12.97
C ALA A 209 4.99 8.16 -12.12
N ILE A 210 4.06 8.37 -11.21
CA ILE A 210 3.52 7.31 -10.37
C ILE A 210 2.50 6.55 -11.17
N THR A 211 2.67 5.23 -11.23
CA THR A 211 1.83 4.37 -12.05
C THR A 211 1.39 3.13 -11.32
N ASP A 212 0.35 2.46 -11.80
CA ASP A 212 0.12 1.06 -11.43
C ASP A 212 0.94 0.10 -12.33
N ALA A 213 0.71 -1.20 -12.17
CA ALA A 213 1.36 -2.25 -12.96
C ALA A 213 0.99 -2.23 -14.46
N ASN A 214 -0.14 -1.61 -14.83
CA ASN A 214 -0.60 -1.46 -16.20
C ASN A 214 -0.08 -0.16 -16.84
N GLY A 215 0.60 0.69 -16.07
CA GLY A 215 1.12 1.98 -16.53
C GLY A 215 0.11 3.13 -16.45
N ASN A 216 -1.08 2.93 -15.86
CA ASN A 216 -1.99 4.05 -15.62
C ASN A 216 -1.34 5.03 -14.64
N LYS A 217 -1.48 6.34 -14.89
CA LYS A 217 -0.84 7.38 -14.09
C LYS A 217 -1.76 7.92 -12.98
N TYR A 218 -1.13 8.37 -11.90
CA TYR A 218 -1.80 8.93 -10.72
C TYR A 218 -1.17 10.26 -10.31
N ASP A 219 -2.00 11.18 -9.81
CA ASP A 219 -1.52 12.31 -9.00
C ASP A 219 -1.35 11.86 -7.55
N VAL A 220 -0.34 12.39 -6.87
CA VAL A 220 -0.19 12.21 -5.42
C VAL A 220 -0.81 13.38 -4.70
N LEU A 221 -1.71 13.06 -3.77
CA LEU A 221 -2.14 14.01 -2.76
C LEU A 221 -1.13 13.92 -1.62
N ALA A 222 -0.39 15.00 -1.34
CA ALA A 222 0.62 14.98 -0.30
C ALA A 222 0.01 14.55 1.05
N SER A 223 0.56 13.48 1.63
CA SER A 223 0.12 12.92 2.90
C SER A 223 1.27 12.81 3.88
N GLU A 224 0.95 13.00 5.15
CA GLU A 224 1.87 12.78 6.27
C GLU A 224 1.20 11.86 7.29
N VAL A 225 1.94 10.85 7.74
CA VAL A 225 1.48 9.93 8.77
C VAL A 225 2.54 9.85 9.87
N THR A 226 2.10 9.91 11.12
CA THR A 226 2.98 9.72 12.27
C THR A 226 2.72 8.37 12.92
N PHE A 227 3.79 7.69 13.32
CA PHE A 227 3.71 6.44 14.07
C PHE A 227 4.76 6.37 15.16
N VAL A 228 4.48 5.60 16.20
CA VAL A 228 5.36 5.39 17.34
C VAL A 228 5.79 3.94 17.36
N VAL A 229 7.09 3.71 17.53
CA VAL A 229 7.68 2.40 17.82
C VAL A 229 7.99 2.32 19.30
N ASP A 230 7.48 1.27 19.96
CA ASP A 230 7.65 0.99 21.38
C ASP A 230 7.77 -0.53 21.61
N ASN A 231 8.99 -1.04 21.62
CA ASN A 231 9.30 -2.46 21.79
C ASN A 231 9.11 -2.99 23.23
N THR A 232 8.67 -2.15 24.17
CA THR A 232 8.38 -2.55 25.55
C THR A 232 6.96 -3.11 25.71
N LYS A 233 6.19 -3.18 24.62
CA LYS A 233 4.77 -3.56 24.59
C LYS A 233 4.49 -4.51 23.42
N ASN A 234 3.47 -5.35 23.56
CA ASN A 234 2.97 -6.22 22.48
C ASN A 234 2.41 -5.45 21.25
N ASP A 235 2.04 -4.19 21.42
CA ASP A 235 1.61 -3.29 20.33
C ASP A 235 2.77 -2.36 19.96
N VAL A 236 3.73 -2.95 19.25
CA VAL A 236 5.05 -2.36 18.98
C VAL A 236 4.95 -1.11 18.11
N VAL A 237 3.97 -1.06 17.20
CA VAL A 237 3.79 0.06 16.28
C VAL A 237 2.39 0.66 16.43
N LYS A 238 2.35 1.95 16.77
CA LYS A 238 1.10 2.70 16.93
C LYS A 238 1.03 3.84 15.94
N VAL A 239 0.06 3.77 15.03
CA VAL A 239 -0.13 4.80 14.00
C VAL A 239 -1.22 5.78 14.43
N THR A 240 -0.93 7.08 14.34
CA THR A 240 -1.90 8.14 14.60
C THR A 240 -2.48 8.65 13.27
N GLY A 241 -3.80 8.83 13.21
CA GLY A 241 -4.48 9.36 12.02
C GLY A 241 -4.76 8.33 10.91
N ALA A 242 -4.36 7.08 11.07
CA ALA A 242 -4.74 5.99 10.17
C ALA A 242 -6.14 5.45 10.48
N LYS A 243 -6.88 5.11 9.42
CA LYS A 243 -8.15 4.38 9.48
C LYS A 243 -7.88 2.89 9.72
N ASN A 244 -8.89 2.17 10.16
CA ASN A 244 -8.85 0.70 10.32
C ASN A 244 -9.41 -0.06 9.11
N LYS A 245 -9.92 0.65 8.09
CA LYS A 245 -10.49 0.09 6.87
C LYS A 245 -10.27 1.03 5.69
N PHE A 246 -10.18 0.43 4.50
CA PHE A 246 -10.14 1.16 3.23
C PHE A 246 -11.48 1.85 2.95
N ALA A 247 -11.41 3.00 2.30
CA ALA A 247 -12.56 3.79 1.84
C ALA A 247 -12.60 3.79 0.31
N SER A 248 -13.60 3.11 -0.27
CA SER A 248 -13.72 2.96 -1.72
C SER A 248 -14.18 4.22 -2.45
N ASP A 249 -14.75 5.18 -1.71
CA ASP A 249 -15.30 6.46 -2.18
C ASP A 249 -14.51 7.65 -1.64
N ALA A 250 -13.27 7.43 -1.19
CA ALA A 250 -12.42 8.49 -0.70
C ALA A 250 -12.22 9.57 -1.77
N THR A 251 -12.29 10.84 -1.34
CA THR A 251 -11.99 12.01 -2.18
C THR A 251 -10.70 12.72 -1.75
N GLU A 252 -10.13 12.30 -0.61
CA GLU A 252 -8.91 12.84 -0.01
C GLU A 252 -8.00 11.68 0.39
N GLY A 253 -6.69 11.94 0.42
CA GLY A 253 -5.68 10.97 0.84
C GLY A 253 -5.87 10.54 2.30
N TYR A 254 -5.57 9.27 2.59
CA TYR A 254 -5.62 8.72 3.95
C TYR A 254 -4.63 7.56 4.09
N ALA A 255 -4.44 7.11 5.33
CA ALA A 255 -3.68 5.92 5.62
C ALA A 255 -4.54 4.85 6.30
N VAL A 256 -4.18 3.59 6.13
CA VAL A 256 -4.76 2.44 6.85
C VAL A 256 -3.63 1.70 7.55
N PHE A 257 -3.81 1.39 8.83
CA PHE A 257 -2.89 0.52 9.55
C PHE A 257 -3.62 -0.76 9.95
N ASP A 258 -3.13 -1.89 9.44
CA ASP A 258 -3.67 -3.23 9.72
C ASP A 258 -2.55 -4.14 10.19
N SER A 259 -2.61 -4.55 11.47
CA SER A 259 -1.60 -5.37 12.16
C SER A 259 -0.19 -4.77 12.15
N ASP A 260 0.56 -5.00 11.08
CA ASP A 260 1.94 -4.55 10.87
C ASP A 260 2.13 -3.76 9.57
N THR A 261 1.05 -3.53 8.81
CA THR A 261 1.10 -2.90 7.50
C THR A 261 0.45 -1.52 7.51
N LEU A 262 1.25 -0.49 7.26
CA LEU A 262 0.83 0.88 7.03
C LEU A 262 0.68 1.14 5.54
N THR A 263 -0.56 1.30 5.07
CA THR A 263 -0.88 1.56 3.66
C THR A 263 -1.25 3.02 3.44
N ILE A 264 -0.55 3.69 2.52
CA ILE A 264 -0.81 5.08 2.12
C ILE A 264 -1.69 5.11 0.86
N CYS A 265 -2.93 5.59 1.03
CA CYS A 265 -4.00 5.62 0.03
C CYS A 265 -4.29 7.06 -0.41
N ASP A 266 -3.39 7.64 -1.21
CA ASP A 266 -3.45 9.05 -1.63
C ASP A 266 -3.15 9.26 -3.12
N ALA A 267 -3.06 8.17 -3.90
CA ALA A 267 -2.85 8.25 -5.34
C ALA A 267 -4.19 8.34 -6.07
N LEU A 268 -4.46 9.48 -6.70
CA LEU A 268 -5.69 9.77 -7.42
C LEU A 268 -5.52 9.44 -8.91
N ARG A 269 -6.32 8.49 -9.41
CA ARG A 269 -6.32 8.12 -10.83
C ARG A 269 -6.92 9.25 -11.67
N LYS A 270 -6.30 9.53 -12.81
CA LYS A 270 -6.81 10.53 -13.77
C LYS A 270 -7.67 9.90 -14.85
N PHE A 271 -8.74 10.58 -15.21
CA PHE A 271 -9.65 10.19 -16.28
C PHE A 271 -9.95 11.35 -17.22
N GLY A 272 -10.08 11.04 -18.50
CA GLY A 272 -10.50 11.97 -19.53
C GLY A 272 -12.00 12.19 -19.56
N THR A 273 -12.39 13.34 -20.09
CA THR A 273 -13.78 13.67 -20.40
C THR A 273 -13.86 14.24 -21.81
N VAL A 274 -14.73 13.69 -22.65
CA VAL A 274 -15.04 14.22 -23.98
C VAL A 274 -16.51 14.58 -24.05
N SER A 275 -16.82 15.71 -24.67
CA SER A 275 -18.19 16.07 -25.04
C SER A 275 -18.45 15.69 -26.51
N VAL A 276 -19.61 15.11 -26.77
CA VAL A 276 -20.05 14.71 -28.10
C VAL A 276 -21.30 15.48 -28.46
N SER A 277 -21.25 16.19 -29.58
CA SER A 277 -22.30 17.03 -30.14
C SER A 277 -22.72 16.45 -31.50
N LYS A 278 -24.02 16.38 -31.76
CA LYS A 278 -24.58 15.85 -33.00
C LYS A 278 -25.41 16.95 -33.66
N THR A 279 -24.99 17.46 -34.81
CA THR A 279 -25.65 18.64 -35.43
C THR A 279 -25.77 18.49 -36.95
N GLU A 280 -26.50 19.39 -37.60
CA GLU A 280 -26.54 19.50 -39.09
C GLU A 280 -25.40 20.37 -39.63
N MET A 281 -24.85 21.24 -38.78
CA MET A 281 -23.68 22.06 -39.06
C MET A 281 -22.93 22.37 -37.77
N ALA A 282 -21.64 22.71 -37.88
CA ALA A 282 -20.80 23.06 -36.74
C ALA A 282 -21.46 24.16 -35.87
N GLY A 283 -21.56 23.92 -34.56
CA GLY A 283 -22.25 24.80 -33.61
C GLY A 283 -23.77 24.97 -33.80
N GLY A 284 -24.42 24.13 -34.60
CA GLY A 284 -25.87 24.13 -34.80
C GLY A 284 -26.66 23.50 -33.65
N ASP A 285 -27.98 23.39 -33.83
CA ASP A 285 -28.85 22.71 -32.86
C ASP A 285 -28.55 21.20 -32.81
N GLU A 286 -28.68 20.62 -31.60
CA GLU A 286 -28.45 19.19 -31.38
C GLU A 286 -29.56 18.34 -31.98
N ILE A 287 -29.16 17.25 -32.65
CA ILE A 287 -30.04 16.30 -33.30
C ILE A 287 -30.16 15.05 -32.42
N GLU A 288 -31.40 14.76 -32.00
CA GLU A 288 -31.76 13.56 -31.25
C GLU A 288 -31.95 12.35 -32.18
N GLY A 289 -31.66 11.16 -31.66
CA GLY A 289 -32.03 9.89 -32.31
C GLY A 289 -30.92 9.23 -33.14
N ALA A 290 -29.77 9.87 -33.31
CA ALA A 290 -28.61 9.21 -33.93
C ALA A 290 -28.02 8.18 -32.97
N THR A 291 -27.52 7.05 -33.48
CA THR A 291 -26.79 6.06 -32.66
C THR A 291 -25.31 6.18 -32.91
N LEU A 292 -24.57 6.59 -31.89
CA LEU A 292 -23.12 6.74 -31.90
C LEU A 292 -22.45 5.60 -31.15
N LYS A 293 -21.20 5.33 -31.53
CA LYS A 293 -20.40 4.24 -30.98
C LYS A 293 -18.97 4.71 -30.72
N ILE A 294 -18.46 4.47 -29.51
CA ILE A 294 -17.05 4.63 -29.15
C ILE A 294 -16.40 3.26 -29.03
N GLU A 295 -15.25 3.09 -29.64
CA GLU A 295 -14.44 1.87 -29.57
C GLU A 295 -13.09 2.11 -28.91
N THR A 296 -12.67 1.20 -28.03
CA THR A 296 -11.36 1.28 -27.37
C THR A 296 -10.87 -0.10 -26.93
N THR A 297 -9.58 -0.20 -26.61
CA THR A 297 -9.01 -1.31 -25.83
C THR A 297 -8.65 -0.89 -24.40
N ALA A 298 -8.92 0.37 -24.04
CA ALA A 298 -8.67 0.90 -22.70
C ALA A 298 -9.71 0.38 -21.69
N ASP A 299 -9.37 0.49 -20.41
CA ASP A 299 -10.27 0.20 -19.30
C ASP A 299 -11.45 1.18 -19.29
N THR A 300 -12.67 0.64 -19.24
CA THR A 300 -13.93 1.41 -19.30
C THR A 300 -14.76 1.26 -18.02
N SER A 301 -14.22 0.63 -16.98
CA SER A 301 -14.92 0.39 -15.70
C SER A 301 -15.39 1.65 -14.98
N ASN A 302 -14.82 2.81 -15.30
CA ASN A 302 -15.17 4.11 -14.72
C ASN A 302 -15.99 4.99 -15.67
N VAL A 303 -16.33 4.51 -16.86
CA VAL A 303 -17.04 5.31 -17.85
C VAL A 303 -18.45 5.63 -17.36
N VAL A 304 -18.77 6.91 -17.33
CA VAL A 304 -20.11 7.42 -17.03
C VAL A 304 -20.49 8.41 -18.13
N LEU A 305 -21.67 8.19 -18.71
CA LEU A 305 -22.27 9.11 -19.67
C LEU A 305 -23.25 10.03 -18.95
N THR A 306 -23.21 11.31 -19.26
CA THR A 306 -24.18 12.28 -18.75
C THR A 306 -24.76 13.13 -19.88
N ARG A 307 -26.01 13.53 -19.73
CA ARG A 307 -26.73 14.44 -20.62
C ARG A 307 -27.71 15.25 -19.78
N ASP A 308 -27.86 16.54 -20.06
CA ASP A 308 -28.66 17.47 -19.25
C ASP A 308 -28.32 17.47 -17.75
N GLY A 309 -27.03 17.27 -17.40
CA GLY A 309 -26.58 17.19 -16.01
C GLY A 309 -27.06 15.94 -15.25
N LYS A 310 -27.58 14.93 -15.95
CA LYS A 310 -28.03 13.65 -15.38
C LYS A 310 -27.19 12.50 -15.91
N ASN A 311 -26.92 11.52 -15.04
CA ASN A 311 -26.30 10.26 -15.45
C ASN A 311 -27.27 9.48 -16.32
N LEU A 312 -26.77 8.98 -17.46
CA LEU A 312 -27.45 8.00 -18.28
C LEU A 312 -27.32 6.61 -17.65
N THR A 313 -28.26 5.73 -17.93
CA THR A 313 -28.32 4.37 -17.36
C THR A 313 -27.83 3.33 -18.37
N GLU A 314 -26.84 2.52 -17.97
CA GLU A 314 -26.35 1.41 -18.79
C GLU A 314 -27.44 0.34 -18.97
N GLY A 315 -27.56 -0.19 -20.19
CA GLY A 315 -28.58 -1.15 -20.60
C GLY A 315 -29.88 -0.52 -21.10
N SER A 316 -30.13 0.77 -20.83
CA SER A 316 -31.29 1.50 -21.39
C SER A 316 -30.88 2.65 -22.29
N ASP A 317 -30.04 3.58 -21.81
CA ASP A 317 -29.64 4.78 -22.54
C ASP A 317 -28.36 4.58 -23.36
N TYR A 318 -27.50 3.68 -22.88
CA TYR A 318 -26.28 3.26 -23.55
C TYR A 318 -25.95 1.82 -23.22
N THR A 319 -25.11 1.17 -24.03
CA THR A 319 -24.59 -0.18 -23.78
C THR A 319 -23.07 -0.18 -23.78
N VAL A 320 -22.48 -1.07 -23.00
CA VAL A 320 -21.03 -1.35 -23.01
C VAL A 320 -20.84 -2.83 -23.31
N GLU A 321 -20.17 -3.14 -24.41
CA GLU A 321 -19.92 -4.52 -24.84
C GLU A 321 -18.43 -4.74 -25.09
N THR A 322 -17.83 -5.71 -24.41
CA THR A 322 -16.44 -6.11 -24.65
C THR A 322 -16.40 -7.43 -25.42
N LYS A 323 -15.75 -7.43 -26.59
CA LYS A 323 -15.52 -8.64 -27.40
C LYS A 323 -14.08 -8.66 -27.89
N ASN A 324 -13.40 -9.79 -27.68
CA ASN A 324 -12.01 -9.99 -28.11
C ASN A 324 -11.05 -8.88 -27.64
N GLY A 325 -11.23 -8.37 -26.41
CA GLY A 325 -10.38 -7.30 -25.84
C GLY A 325 -10.63 -5.89 -26.37
N LYS A 326 -11.64 -5.72 -27.23
CA LYS A 326 -12.13 -4.41 -27.69
C LYS A 326 -13.47 -4.12 -27.04
N THR A 327 -13.59 -2.98 -26.37
CA THR A 327 -14.84 -2.49 -25.79
C THR A 327 -15.52 -1.52 -26.75
N THR A 328 -16.83 -1.65 -26.84
CA THR A 328 -17.73 -0.80 -27.61
C THR A 328 -18.75 -0.16 -26.67
N ILE A 329 -18.81 1.17 -26.64
CA ILE A 329 -19.83 1.94 -25.93
C ILE A 329 -20.79 2.50 -26.97
N THR A 330 -22.07 2.15 -26.91
CA THR A 330 -23.09 2.61 -27.89
C THR A 330 -24.13 3.44 -27.17
N PHE A 331 -24.49 4.62 -27.68
CA PHE A 331 -25.48 5.51 -27.08
C PHE A 331 -26.27 6.28 -28.15
N THR A 332 -27.49 6.69 -27.80
CA THR A 332 -28.35 7.49 -28.67
C THR A 332 -28.25 8.97 -28.32
N THR A 333 -28.05 9.83 -29.33
CA THR A 333 -27.95 11.28 -29.17
C THR A 333 -29.28 11.87 -28.72
N GLY A 334 -29.24 13.03 -28.06
CA GLY A 334 -30.42 13.72 -27.56
C GLY A 334 -30.41 15.18 -27.98
N THR A 335 -31.26 15.96 -27.33
CA THR A 335 -31.41 17.40 -27.57
C THR A 335 -30.31 18.25 -26.92
N THR A 336 -29.37 17.63 -26.20
CA THR A 336 -28.16 18.25 -25.68
C THR A 336 -26.96 17.33 -25.82
N LYS A 337 -25.75 17.92 -25.71
CA LYS A 337 -24.47 17.20 -25.77
C LYS A 337 -24.42 16.05 -24.77
N THR A 338 -23.83 14.94 -25.20
CA THR A 338 -23.49 13.82 -24.33
C THR A 338 -22.06 13.98 -23.84
N PHE A 339 -21.85 13.95 -22.53
CA PHE A 339 -20.52 13.95 -21.94
C PHE A 339 -20.13 12.52 -21.56
N VAL A 340 -18.99 12.06 -22.07
CA VAL A 340 -18.40 10.76 -21.75
C VAL A 340 -17.21 11.01 -20.83
N THR A 341 -17.39 10.72 -19.55
CA THR A 341 -16.40 10.91 -18.48
C THR A 341 -15.80 9.58 -18.06
N GLY A 342 -14.73 9.60 -17.24
CA GLY A 342 -14.16 8.36 -16.69
C GLY A 342 -13.33 7.56 -17.70
N LEU A 343 -12.88 8.20 -18.78
CA LEU A 343 -12.09 7.57 -19.83
C LEU A 343 -10.67 7.33 -19.34
N ALA A 344 -10.24 6.07 -19.26
CA ALA A 344 -8.86 5.72 -18.90
C ALA A 344 -7.85 6.12 -20.01
N GLU A 345 -6.56 6.11 -19.67
CA GLU A 345 -5.49 6.35 -20.65
C GLU A 345 -5.55 5.33 -21.80
N GLY A 346 -5.52 5.83 -23.04
CA GLY A 346 -5.65 4.99 -24.23
C GLY A 346 -6.21 5.72 -25.45
N SER A 347 -6.45 4.96 -26.52
CA SER A 347 -6.99 5.45 -27.79
C SER A 347 -8.45 5.08 -27.96
N TYR A 348 -9.21 5.99 -28.54
CA TYR A 348 -10.65 5.88 -28.71
C TYR A 348 -11.03 6.33 -30.13
N THR A 349 -12.02 5.64 -30.72
CA THR A 349 -12.58 5.98 -32.02
C THR A 349 -14.09 6.11 -31.90
N LEU A 350 -14.64 7.28 -32.23
CA LEU A 350 -16.08 7.53 -32.31
C LEU A 350 -16.56 7.42 -33.77
N THR A 351 -17.69 6.74 -33.98
CA THR A 351 -18.38 6.63 -35.28
C THR A 351 -19.89 6.75 -35.11
N GLU A 352 -20.58 7.23 -36.14
CA GLU A 352 -22.03 7.07 -36.24
C GLU A 352 -22.37 5.70 -36.85
N THR A 353 -23.44 5.07 -36.34
CA THR A 353 -23.89 3.75 -36.81
C THR A 353 -25.33 3.76 -37.32
N ILE A 354 -26.15 4.70 -36.85
CA ILE A 354 -27.52 4.93 -37.32
C ILE A 354 -27.72 6.43 -37.37
N ALA A 355 -28.01 6.95 -38.57
CA ALA A 355 -28.41 8.33 -38.76
C ALA A 355 -29.82 8.57 -38.19
N PRO A 356 -30.11 9.77 -37.66
CA PRO A 356 -31.45 10.16 -37.30
C PRO A 356 -32.36 10.29 -38.53
N ASP A 357 -33.67 10.20 -38.32
CA ASP A 357 -34.65 10.32 -39.42
C ASP A 357 -34.49 11.64 -40.18
N GLY A 358 -34.39 11.55 -41.51
CA GLY A 358 -34.21 12.71 -42.38
C GLY A 358 -32.76 13.12 -42.63
N TYR A 359 -31.78 12.37 -42.09
CA TYR A 359 -30.35 12.64 -42.26
C TYR A 359 -29.61 11.48 -42.95
N VAL A 360 -28.48 11.81 -43.57
CA VAL A 360 -27.53 10.86 -44.16
C VAL A 360 -26.49 10.51 -43.10
N ILE A 361 -26.20 9.20 -42.96
CA ILE A 361 -25.18 8.71 -42.02
C ILE A 361 -23.80 9.34 -42.29
N ASN A 362 -23.17 9.82 -41.24
CA ASN A 362 -21.80 10.27 -41.26
C ASN A 362 -20.84 9.07 -41.15
N GLU A 363 -20.20 8.72 -42.27
CA GLU A 363 -19.21 7.63 -42.33
C GLU A 363 -17.81 8.02 -41.79
N SER A 364 -17.64 9.23 -41.26
CA SER A 364 -16.36 9.70 -40.71
C SER A 364 -16.04 9.04 -39.37
N THR A 365 -14.75 8.82 -39.14
CA THR A 365 -14.20 8.34 -37.87
C THR A 365 -13.56 9.49 -37.10
N PHE A 366 -13.86 9.60 -35.82
CA PHE A 366 -13.30 10.62 -34.94
C PHE A 366 -12.40 9.98 -33.90
N ASP A 367 -11.09 9.98 -34.15
CA ASP A 367 -10.10 9.47 -33.22
C ASP A 367 -9.71 10.52 -32.18
N PHE A 368 -9.55 10.06 -30.93
CA PHE A 368 -8.99 10.84 -29.83
C PHE A 368 -8.24 9.94 -28.85
N THR A 369 -7.33 10.53 -28.08
CA THR A 369 -6.55 9.81 -27.07
C THR A 369 -6.74 10.47 -25.71
N VAL A 370 -6.67 9.68 -24.65
CA VAL A 370 -6.53 10.16 -23.28
C VAL A 370 -5.11 9.88 -22.82
N THR A 371 -4.40 10.91 -22.36
CA THR A 371 -3.05 10.81 -21.79
C THR A 371 -3.03 11.60 -20.50
N ASN A 372 -2.70 10.98 -19.36
CA ASN A 372 -2.64 11.69 -18.07
C ASN A 372 -3.95 12.44 -17.72
N GLY A 373 -5.11 11.85 -18.04
CA GLY A 373 -6.42 12.47 -17.86
C GLY A 373 -6.80 13.56 -18.86
N GLU A 374 -5.87 13.99 -19.72
CA GLU A 374 -6.15 14.97 -20.75
C GLU A 374 -6.58 14.29 -22.04
N VAL A 375 -7.65 14.78 -22.64
CA VAL A 375 -8.15 14.33 -23.94
C VAL A 375 -7.50 15.13 -25.06
N SER A 376 -7.11 14.48 -26.15
CA SER A 376 -6.58 15.18 -27.34
C SER A 376 -7.66 16.02 -28.04
N LYS A 377 -8.94 15.74 -27.78
CA LYS A 377 -10.12 16.47 -28.23
C LYS A 377 -11.14 16.50 -27.08
N SER A 378 -11.38 17.67 -26.50
CA SER A 378 -12.40 17.85 -25.44
C SER A 378 -13.82 17.90 -25.97
N GLU A 379 -13.97 18.14 -27.27
CA GLU A 379 -15.24 18.24 -27.97
C GLU A 379 -15.12 17.57 -29.34
N ILE A 380 -16.14 16.78 -29.68
CA ILE A 380 -16.28 16.13 -30.98
C ILE A 380 -17.67 16.49 -31.53
N GLU A 381 -17.69 17.18 -32.67
CA GLU A 381 -18.91 17.46 -33.42
C GLU A 381 -19.08 16.41 -34.53
N VAL A 382 -20.19 15.69 -34.49
CA VAL A 382 -20.62 14.73 -35.50
C VAL A 382 -21.71 15.39 -36.34
N ILE A 383 -21.37 15.79 -37.55
CA ILE A 383 -22.23 16.60 -38.42
C ILE A 383 -22.91 15.70 -39.45
N ASP A 384 -24.24 15.75 -39.55
CA ASP A 384 -24.98 15.05 -40.62
C ASP A 384 -25.47 16.01 -41.69
N GLU A 385 -25.57 15.47 -42.90
CA GLU A 385 -26.26 16.17 -43.97
C GLU A 385 -27.73 15.74 -44.02
N ALA A 386 -28.64 16.71 -44.03
CA ALA A 386 -30.06 16.44 -44.27
C ALA A 386 -30.27 15.80 -45.65
N VAL A 387 -31.20 14.85 -45.73
CA VAL A 387 -31.64 14.24 -46.99
C VAL A 387 -32.33 15.31 -47.84
N LYS A 388 -31.77 15.57 -49.03
CA LYS A 388 -32.25 16.61 -49.95
C LYS A 388 -32.99 15.99 -51.12
N LEU A 389 -34.21 16.47 -51.39
CA LEU A 389 -34.97 16.17 -52.60
C LEU A 389 -35.11 17.44 -53.46
N SER A 390 -34.53 17.41 -54.66
CA SER A 390 -34.72 18.47 -55.67
C SER A 390 -35.79 18.04 -56.67
N VAL A 391 -36.83 18.87 -56.84
CA VAL A 391 -37.92 18.61 -57.79
C VAL A 391 -37.96 19.71 -58.84
N ASN A 392 -37.80 19.33 -60.11
CA ASN A 392 -37.94 20.23 -61.25
C ASN A 392 -39.25 19.93 -61.99
N LYS A 393 -40.11 20.93 -62.18
CA LYS A 393 -41.32 20.76 -62.98
C LYS A 393 -41.11 21.32 -64.38
N THR A 394 -41.03 20.45 -65.37
CA THR A 394 -40.88 20.84 -66.78
C THR A 394 -42.15 20.61 -67.60
N ASP A 395 -42.20 21.20 -68.79
CA ASP A 395 -43.17 20.90 -69.83
C ASP A 395 -43.02 19.47 -70.35
N LEU A 396 -43.96 18.99 -71.18
CA LEU A 396 -43.91 17.62 -71.72
C LEU A 396 -42.65 17.32 -72.55
N THR A 397 -41.93 18.35 -73.01
CA THR A 397 -40.69 18.19 -73.77
C THR A 397 -39.44 18.14 -72.88
N GLY A 398 -39.57 18.46 -71.59
CA GLY A 398 -38.46 18.51 -70.64
C GLY A 398 -37.56 19.75 -70.79
N LYS A 399 -37.92 20.72 -71.63
CA LYS A 399 -37.05 21.85 -72.01
C LYS A 399 -37.37 23.14 -71.27
N THR A 400 -38.60 23.30 -70.82
CA THR A 400 -39.06 24.55 -70.21
C THR A 400 -39.57 24.28 -68.81
N GLU A 401 -39.09 25.03 -67.83
CA GLU A 401 -39.60 24.99 -66.46
C GLU A 401 -40.99 25.61 -66.39
N VAL A 402 -41.89 24.96 -65.64
CA VAL A 402 -43.30 25.37 -65.49
C VAL A 402 -43.45 26.04 -64.13
N GLN A 403 -43.83 27.32 -64.16
CA GLN A 403 -44.07 28.12 -62.97
C GLN A 403 -45.49 27.90 -62.41
N ASN A 404 -45.66 28.16 -61.12
CA ASN A 404 -46.94 28.14 -60.39
C ASN A 404 -47.62 26.77 -60.26
N ALA A 405 -46.92 25.67 -60.57
CA ALA A 405 -47.42 24.33 -60.25
C ALA A 405 -47.40 24.12 -58.73
N VAL A 406 -48.53 23.69 -58.16
CA VAL A 406 -48.60 23.27 -56.76
C VAL A 406 -48.16 21.81 -56.69
N LEU A 407 -47.04 21.54 -56.02
CA LEU A 407 -46.53 20.20 -55.77
C LEU A 407 -46.80 19.82 -54.33
N THR A 408 -47.22 18.59 -54.08
CA THR A 408 -47.48 18.07 -52.74
C THR A 408 -46.61 16.84 -52.51
N ILE A 409 -45.86 16.84 -51.41
CA ILE A 409 -45.11 15.69 -50.93
C ILE A 409 -45.90 15.13 -49.74
N THR A 410 -46.24 13.85 -49.78
CA THR A 410 -46.94 13.15 -48.69
C THR A 410 -46.12 11.95 -48.26
N ASN A 411 -45.89 11.81 -46.95
CA ASN A 411 -45.37 10.58 -46.38
C ASN A 411 -46.53 9.83 -45.72
N SER A 412 -47.01 8.76 -46.37
CA SER A 412 -48.15 7.96 -45.88
C SER A 412 -47.90 7.22 -44.58
N SER A 413 -46.64 7.17 -44.13
CA SER A 413 -46.23 6.50 -42.89
C SER A 413 -46.11 7.45 -41.70
N LEU A 414 -46.15 8.77 -41.91
CA LEU A 414 -46.19 9.75 -40.82
C LEU A 414 -47.66 9.96 -40.40
N THR A 415 -48.00 9.66 -39.16
CA THR A 415 -49.30 10.03 -38.58
C THR A 415 -49.32 11.53 -38.29
N ALA A 416 -50.44 12.20 -38.61
CA ALA A 416 -50.62 13.64 -38.49
C ALA A 416 -50.53 14.16 -37.04
#